data_AF-A0A6L5ZLS4-F1
#
_entry.id   AF-A0A6L5ZLS4-F1
#
_cell.length_a   1.000
_cell.length_b   1.000
_cell.length_c   1.000
_cell.angle_alpha   90.00
_cell.angle_beta   90.00
_cell.angle_gamma   90.00
#
_symmetry.space_group_name_H-M   'P 1'
#
loop_
_entity.id
_entity.type
_entity.pdbx_description
1 polymer ?
#
loop_
_entity_poly.entity_id
_entity_poly.type
_entity_poly.pdbx_seq_one_letter_code
_entity_poly.pdbx_strand_id
1 'polypeptide(L)' 'MLIVLPPSEGKTAATRGQPMKPTQLSFPELTKARSQVLSALHTLCASDESLAAQILDLGPKQHDDIRRNALLKKAP' A
#
# COMPACT_ATOMS: atom_id res chain seq x y z
N MET A 1 17.13 17.91 14.69
CA MET A 1 16.31 18.57 13.65
C MET A 1 15.53 17.47 12.92
N LEU A 2 14.21 17.58 12.83
CA LEU A 2 13.36 16.62 12.12
C LEU A 2 13.03 17.20 10.74
N ILE A 3 13.38 16.49 9.67
CA ILE A 3 13.00 16.84 8.30
C ILE A 3 11.81 15.94 7.93
N VAL A 4 10.68 16.54 7.56
CA VAL A 4 9.48 15.82 7.11
C VAL A 4 9.21 16.21 5.67
N LEU A 5 9.29 15.24 4.76
CA LEU A 5 8.99 15.43 3.35
C LEU A 5 7.56 14.95 3.08
N PRO A 6 6.82 15.60 2.16
CA PRO A 6 5.53 15.10 1.72
C PRO A 6 5.68 13.71 1.07
N PRO A 7 4.63 12.87 1.13
CA PRO A 7 4.65 11.59 0.45
C PRO A 7 4.75 11.78 -1.07
N SER A 8 5.59 10.97 -1.72
CA SER A 8 5.65 10.89 -3.18
C SER A 8 4.55 9.96 -3.72
N GLU A 9 3.81 10.40 -4.73
CA GLU A 9 2.81 9.58 -5.44
C GLU A 9 3.45 8.72 -6.54
N GLY A 10 4.44 9.25 -7.26
CA GLY A 10 5.13 8.56 -8.35
C GLY A 10 6.11 7.52 -7.84
N LYS A 11 5.66 6.27 -7.67
CA LYS A 11 6.51 5.13 -7.32
C LYS A 11 6.58 4.14 -8.49
N THR A 12 7.79 3.73 -8.83
CA THR A 12 7.98 2.60 -9.75
C THR A 12 7.81 1.30 -8.98
N ALA A 13 6.92 0.42 -9.45
CA ALA A 13 6.71 -0.87 -8.82
C ALA A 13 7.97 -1.73 -8.92
N ALA A 14 8.29 -2.46 -7.84
CA ALA A 14 9.35 -3.46 -7.88
C ALA A 14 8.94 -4.60 -8.83
N THR A 15 9.90 -5.07 -9.64
CA THR A 15 9.68 -6.17 -10.60
C THR A 15 10.21 -7.52 -10.09
N ARG A 16 11.05 -7.50 -9.04
CA ARG A 16 11.71 -8.67 -8.44
C ARG A 16 11.97 -8.39 -6.96
N GLY A 17 11.98 -9.45 -6.14
CA GLY A 17 12.11 -9.32 -4.70
C GLY A 17 11.30 -10.35 -3.94
N GLN A 18 11.37 -10.28 -2.62
CA GLN A 18 10.50 -11.03 -1.71
C GLN A 18 9.38 -10.11 -1.25
N PRO A 19 8.16 -10.62 -1.04
CA PRO A 19 7.08 -9.81 -0.51
C PRO A 19 7.46 -9.08 0.77
N MET A 20 7.01 -7.84 0.87
CA MET A 20 7.26 -6.97 2.00
C MET A 20 6.75 -7.60 3.31
N LYS A 21 7.62 -7.62 4.32
CA LYS A 21 7.29 -8.10 5.68
C LYS A 21 7.32 -6.91 6.65
N PRO A 22 6.20 -6.53 7.27
CA PRO A 22 6.16 -5.41 8.21
C PRO A 22 7.13 -5.53 9.38
N THR A 23 7.45 -6.77 9.78
CA THR A 23 8.40 -7.09 10.86
C THR A 23 9.86 -6.79 10.54
N GLN A 24 10.20 -6.62 9.26
CA GLN A 24 11.56 -6.30 8.81
C GLN A 24 11.80 -4.79 8.66
N LEU A 25 10.77 -3.97 8.83
CA LEU A 25 10.89 -2.52 8.77
C LEU A 25 11.39 -1.95 10.10
N SER A 26 12.06 -0.80 10.03
CA SER A 26 12.39 0.01 11.21
C SER A 26 11.15 0.32 12.05
N PHE A 27 11.35 0.52 13.36
CA PHE A 27 10.29 0.76 14.35
C PHE A 27 9.32 -0.44 14.48
N PRO A 28 9.79 -1.56 15.06
CA PRO A 28 8.99 -2.79 15.18
C PRO A 28 7.70 -2.59 15.99
N GLU A 29 7.64 -1.61 16.89
CA GLU A 29 6.44 -1.21 17.63
C GLU A 29 5.27 -0.81 16.71
N LEU A 30 5.55 -0.36 15.49
CA LEU A 30 4.53 -0.01 14.49
C LEU A 30 4.01 -1.21 13.69
N THR A 31 4.58 -2.41 13.87
CA THR A 31 4.23 -3.61 13.09
C THR A 31 2.74 -3.94 13.16
N LYS A 32 2.13 -3.81 14.34
CA LYS A 32 0.70 -4.10 14.54
C LYS A 32 -0.17 -3.13 13.73
N ALA A 33 0.10 -1.83 13.85
CA ALA A 33 -0.63 -0.80 13.12
C ALA A 33 -0.46 -0.97 11.59
N ARG A 34 0.77 -1.21 11.12
CA ARG A 34 1.05 -1.47 9.69
C ARG A 34 0.26 -2.69 9.18
N SER A 35 0.25 -3.78 9.93
CA SER A 35 -0.47 -5.00 9.55
C SER A 35 -1.99 -4.78 9.45
N GLN A 36 -2.56 -3.98 10.34
CA GLN A 36 -3.98 -3.62 10.31
C GLN A 36 -4.32 -2.81 9.05
N VAL A 37 -3.56 -1.75 8.78
CA VAL A 37 -3.76 -0.88 7.60
C VAL A 37 -3.57 -1.68 6.31
N LEU A 38 -2.50 -2.48 6.20
CA LEU A 38 -2.26 -3.32 5.02
C LEU A 38 -3.39 -4.33 4.79
N SER A 39 -3.93 -4.92 5.85
CA SER A 39 -5.03 -5.87 5.73
C SER A 39 -6.31 -5.19 5.27
N ALA A 40 -6.66 -4.03 5.85
CA ALA A 40 -7.82 -3.25 5.44
C ALA A 40 -7.72 -2.79 3.99
N LEU A 41 -6.55 -2.25 3.60
CA LEU A 41 -6.28 -1.78 2.24
C LEU A 41 -6.38 -2.92 1.22
N HIS A 42 -5.75 -4.06 1.50
CA HIS A 42 -5.83 -5.24 0.64
C HIS A 42 -7.28 -5.72 0.49
N THR A 43 -8.03 -5.83 1.59
CA THR A 43 -9.43 -6.28 1.55
C THR A 43 -10.29 -5.34 0.70
N LEU A 44 -10.17 -4.02 0.90
CA LEU A 44 -10.89 -3.02 0.13
C LEU A 44 -10.56 -3.10 -1.36
N CYS A 45 -9.28 -3.14 -1.70
CA CYS A 45 -8.84 -3.15 -3.10
C CYS A 45 -9.11 -4.47 -3.81
N ALA A 46 -9.19 -5.58 -3.07
CA ALA A 46 -9.50 -6.90 -3.63
C ALA A 46 -11.01 -7.15 -3.80
N SER A 47 -11.88 -6.35 -3.18
CA SER A 47 -13.33 -6.56 -3.25
C SER A 47 -13.99 -5.85 -4.44
N ASP A 48 -13.81 -4.53 -4.57
CA ASP A 48 -14.49 -3.72 -5.58
C ASP A 48 -13.59 -2.54 -5.96
N GLU A 49 -13.16 -2.50 -7.22
CA GLU A 49 -12.23 -1.48 -7.73
C GLU A 49 -12.87 -0.09 -7.76
N SER A 50 -14.17 0.03 -8.05
CA SER A 50 -14.87 1.31 -8.09
C SER A 50 -15.08 1.86 -6.68
N LEU A 51 -15.49 1.01 -5.74
CA LEU A 51 -15.64 1.40 -4.35
C LEU A 51 -14.29 1.77 -3.72
N ALA A 52 -13.24 1.02 -4.04
CA ALA A 52 -11.88 1.32 -3.59
C ALA A 52 -11.40 2.67 -4.14
N ALA A 53 -11.62 2.96 -5.43
CA ALA A 53 -11.28 4.26 -6.01
C ALA A 53 -11.99 5.41 -5.29
N GLN A 54 -13.29 5.25 -5.00
CA GLN A 54 -14.08 6.25 -4.30
C GLN A 54 -13.60 6.46 -2.86
N ILE A 55 -13.38 5.39 -2.09
CA ILE A 55 -12.98 5.47 -0.68
C ILE A 55 -11.56 6.02 -0.53
N LEU A 56 -10.66 5.65 -1.45
CA LEU A 56 -9.27 6.09 -1.44
C LEU A 56 -9.06 7.44 -2.15
N ASP A 57 -10.13 8.04 -2.69
CA ASP A 57 -10.10 9.29 -3.46
C ASP A 57 -9.08 9.25 -4.60
N LEU A 58 -9.06 8.14 -5.36
CA LEU A 58 -8.12 7.92 -6.45
C LEU A 58 -8.73 8.34 -7.78
N GLY A 59 -8.01 9.19 -8.51
CA GLY A 59 -8.38 9.56 -9.87
C GLY A 59 -8.07 8.45 -10.89
N PRO A 60 -8.52 8.59 -12.15
CA PRO A 60 -8.30 7.59 -13.21
C PRO A 60 -6.83 7.21 -13.44
N LYS A 61 -5.90 8.15 -13.20
CA LYS A 61 -4.46 7.94 -13.34
C LYS A 61 -3.87 7.02 -12.25
N GLN A 62 -4.60 6.79 -11.18
CA GLN A 62 -4.18 6.03 -9.99
C GLN A 62 -4.97 4.72 -9.83
N HIS A 63 -5.88 4.38 -10.75
CA HIS A 63 -6.62 3.11 -10.67
C HIS A 63 -5.72 1.88 -10.67
N ASP A 64 -4.57 1.93 -11.34
CA ASP A 64 -3.59 0.84 -11.29
C ASP A 64 -3.04 0.59 -9.87
N ASP A 65 -3.05 1.61 -9.00
CA ASP A 65 -2.65 1.44 -7.61
C ASP A 65 -3.62 0.55 -6.83
N ILE A 66 -4.91 0.52 -7.20
CA ILE A 66 -5.89 -0.38 -6.58
C ILE A 66 -5.51 -1.83 -6.86
N ARG A 67 -5.16 -2.14 -8.12
CA ARG A 67 -4.71 -3.49 -8.50
C ARG A 67 -3.41 -3.87 -7.80
N ARG A 68 -2.47 -2.94 -7.67
CA ARG A 68 -1.22 -3.17 -6.91
C ARG A 68 -1.51 -3.42 -5.44
N ASN A 69 -2.41 -2.65 -4.84
CA ASN A 69 -2.80 -2.76 -3.44
C ASN A 69 -3.52 -4.10 -3.15
N ALA A 70 -4.31 -4.59 -4.09
CA ALA A 70 -4.93 -5.92 -4.01
C ALA A 70 -3.89 -7.06 -4.02
N LEU A 71 -2.67 -6.82 -4.53
CA LEU A 71 -1.60 -7.81 -4.63
C LEU A 71 -0.47 -7.61 -3.61
N LEU A 72 -0.56 -6.61 -2.72
CA LEU A 72 0.49 -6.21 -1.77
C LEU A 72 1.11 -7.35 -0.97
N LYS A 73 0.33 -8.37 -0.61
CA LYS A 73 0.82 -9.52 0.19
C LYS A 73 1.72 -10.48 -0.60
N LYS A 74 1.71 -10.40 -1.92
CA LYS A 74 2.40 -11.32 -2.84
C LYS A 74 3.35 -10.60 -3.81
N ALA A 75 3.16 -9.30 -4.00
CA ALA A 75 4.01 -8.48 -4.85
C ALA A 75 5.45 -8.48 -4.32
N PRO A 76 6.45 -8.51 -5.22
CA PRO A 76 7.86 -8.48 -4.85
C PRO A 76 8.33 -7.15 -4.22
#